data_AF-A0A6L7LME4-F1
#
_entry.id   AF-A0A6L7LME4-F1
#
_cell.length_a   1.000
_cell.length_b   1.000
_cell.length_c   1.000
_cell.angle_alpha   90.00
_cell.angle_beta   90.00
_cell.angle_gamma   90.00
#
_symmetry.space_group_name_H-M   'P 1'
#
loop_
_entity.id
_entity.type
_entity.pdbx_description
1 polymer ?
#
loop_
_entity_poly.entity_id
_entity_poly.type
_entity_poly.pdbx_seq_one_letter_code
_entity_poly.pdbx_strand_id
1 'polypeptide(L)'
;MTSNRPYYFVASHKVLNRSTINDVYVPQAVACLNKFDVEVLAVNETTEVIEGQTGHDRLVILRFPSREEAMRWYHSPEYQSMIRLRLESVEGTLILAEGLNAEDLAAAGVAGHSDGVAPAASAPAAQTRPAGIQGVADNFRSGELATSGFQGWTDSIKREFSANAYNGKIGTDLVFENDSVRVWHMTLEPGGRMPVHRHVLTYFWTAVTPGRFLQRTYDGTTYESDFQAGLTHFYHVKSGEFALHDLENVGDTKMVFVAVELKRESANFPLSLFEGQPMPRPEAIDTSGRADGFRSGELTTSDFHGWTEAMRREFRDNEFNGRIGTDLVFEDSSVRVWHMILKPGQRMPVHRHVLTYFWTAIGSGRFLQ
;
A
#
# COMPACT_ATOMS: atom_id res chain seq x y z
N MET A 1 43.47 -22.00 -5.79
CA MET A 1 42.04 -22.25 -6.04
C MET A 1 41.48 -20.93 -6.53
N THR A 2 40.93 -20.86 -7.74
CA THR A 2 40.34 -19.62 -8.26
C THR A 2 39.17 -19.25 -7.35
N SER A 3 39.32 -18.17 -6.59
CA SER A 3 38.26 -17.67 -5.73
C SER A 3 37.05 -17.31 -6.58
N ASN A 4 35.93 -18.00 -6.39
CA ASN A 4 34.74 -17.84 -7.22
C ASN A 4 34.01 -16.57 -6.81
N ARG A 5 34.14 -15.51 -7.62
CA ARG A 5 33.48 -14.22 -7.38
C ARG A 5 32.06 -14.24 -7.96
N PRO A 6 31.05 -13.78 -7.20
CA PRO A 6 29.71 -13.64 -7.74
C PRO A 6 29.67 -12.52 -8.79
N TYR A 7 28.67 -12.54 -9.66
CA TYR A 7 28.43 -11.49 -10.63
C TYR A 7 27.00 -10.96 -10.51
N TYR A 8 26.84 -9.65 -10.71
CA TYR A 8 25.57 -8.96 -10.54
C TYR A 8 25.09 -8.35 -11.85
N PHE A 9 23.86 -8.64 -12.24
CA PHE A 9 23.16 -7.83 -13.22
C PHE A 9 22.46 -6.67 -12.51
N VAL A 10 22.85 -5.45 -12.83
CA VAL A 10 22.27 -4.22 -12.30
C VAL A 10 21.55 -3.50 -13.43
N ALA A 11 20.23 -3.55 -13.44
CA ALA A 11 19.40 -2.83 -14.39
C ALA A 11 18.93 -1.51 -13.77
N SER A 12 19.18 -0.40 -14.46
CA SER A 12 18.66 0.92 -14.08
C SER A 12 17.95 1.49 -15.29
N HIS A 13 16.63 1.69 -15.21
CA HIS A 13 15.80 2.00 -16.37
C HIS A 13 14.52 2.77 -16.05
N LYS A 14 14.08 3.60 -17.00
CA LYS A 14 12.77 4.26 -17.01
C LYS A 14 11.78 3.39 -17.76
N VAL A 15 10.61 3.16 -17.18
CA VAL A 15 9.56 2.35 -17.82
C VAL A 15 8.75 3.22 -18.80
N LEU A 16 8.80 2.85 -20.09
CA LEU A 16 8.06 3.50 -21.18
C LEU A 16 6.72 2.79 -21.48
N ASN A 17 6.68 1.46 -21.38
CA ASN A 17 5.47 0.67 -21.60
C ASN A 17 5.25 -0.29 -20.41
N ARG A 18 4.47 0.18 -19.44
CA ARG A 18 4.28 -0.52 -18.17
C ARG A 18 3.52 -1.84 -18.30
N SER A 19 2.56 -1.92 -19.23
CA SER A 19 1.80 -3.16 -19.44
C SER A 19 2.67 -4.23 -20.08
N THR A 20 3.42 -3.90 -21.14
CA THR A 20 4.31 -4.88 -21.78
C THR A 20 5.41 -5.37 -20.83
N ILE A 21 6.01 -4.48 -20.03
CA ILE A 21 7.07 -4.91 -19.10
C ILE A 21 6.51 -5.79 -17.96
N ASN A 22 5.38 -5.43 -17.35
CA ASN A 22 4.87 -6.11 -16.16
C ASN A 22 3.99 -7.31 -16.47
N ASP A 23 3.12 -7.20 -17.48
CA ASP A 23 2.10 -8.21 -17.74
C ASP A 23 2.60 -9.29 -18.70
N VAL A 24 3.60 -8.95 -19.53
CA VAL A 24 4.10 -9.84 -20.59
C VAL A 24 5.54 -10.26 -20.33
N TYR A 25 6.48 -9.32 -20.15
CA TYR A 25 7.90 -9.64 -20.01
C TYR A 25 8.25 -10.24 -18.64
N VAL A 26 7.85 -9.61 -17.52
CA VAL A 26 8.25 -10.06 -16.17
C VAL A 26 7.85 -11.52 -15.88
N PRO A 27 6.62 -12.00 -16.17
CA PRO A 27 6.26 -13.40 -15.92
C PRO A 27 7.14 -14.38 -16.70
N GLN A 28 7.47 -14.05 -17.97
CA GLN A 28 8.36 -14.86 -18.79
C GLN A 28 9.82 -14.79 -18.29
N ALA A 29 10.27 -13.62 -17.82
CA ALA A 29 11.57 -13.43 -17.22
C ALA A 29 11.75 -14.24 -15.95
N VAL A 30 10.76 -14.25 -15.06
CA VAL A 30 10.77 -15.07 -13.84
C VAL A 30 10.79 -16.56 -14.18
N ALA A 31 9.94 -17.01 -15.11
CA ALA A 31 9.92 -18.41 -15.55
C ALA A 31 11.26 -18.84 -16.18
N CYS A 32 11.94 -17.94 -16.89
CA CYS A 32 13.28 -18.17 -17.42
C CYS A 32 14.33 -18.23 -16.30
N LEU A 33 14.33 -17.24 -15.39
CA LEU A 33 15.28 -17.14 -14.26
C LEU A 33 15.25 -18.38 -13.37
N ASN A 34 14.07 -18.96 -13.11
CA ASN A 34 13.90 -20.18 -12.30
C ASN A 34 14.65 -21.42 -12.83
N LYS A 35 15.23 -21.36 -14.04
CA LYS A 35 16.07 -22.42 -14.62
C LYS A 35 17.57 -22.23 -14.35
N PHE A 36 17.98 -21.14 -13.71
CA PHE A 36 19.36 -20.76 -13.49
C PHE A 36 19.66 -20.59 -12.00
N ASP A 37 20.93 -20.68 -11.64
CA ASP A 37 21.40 -20.38 -10.28
C ASP A 37 21.51 -18.86 -10.14
N VAL A 38 20.37 -18.24 -9.82
CA VAL A 38 20.22 -16.78 -9.73
C VAL A 38 19.45 -16.41 -8.47
N GLU A 39 19.94 -15.38 -7.79
CA GLU A 39 19.25 -14.75 -6.67
C GLU A 39 18.77 -13.37 -7.09
N VAL A 40 17.50 -13.08 -6.82
CA VAL A 40 16.92 -11.75 -7.02
C VAL A 40 17.16 -10.96 -5.73
N LEU A 41 18.08 -9.99 -5.76
CA LEU A 41 18.46 -9.23 -4.57
C LEU A 41 17.63 -7.96 -4.37
N ALA A 42 17.28 -7.30 -5.47
CA ALA A 42 16.47 -6.08 -5.42
C ALA A 42 15.63 -5.92 -6.68
N VAL A 43 14.39 -5.49 -6.54
CA VAL A 43 13.51 -5.04 -7.61
C VAL A 43 12.73 -3.84 -7.08
N ASN A 44 13.12 -2.64 -7.49
CA ASN A 44 12.56 -1.38 -7.04
C ASN A 44 11.99 -0.65 -8.24
N GLU A 45 10.68 -0.39 -8.26
CA GLU A 45 10.03 0.43 -9.29
C GLU A 45 10.32 1.94 -9.10
N THR A 46 10.78 2.34 -7.92
CA THR A 46 11.31 3.66 -7.60
C THR A 46 12.45 3.50 -6.60
N THR A 47 13.58 4.12 -6.89
CA THR A 47 14.81 4.04 -6.09
C THR A 47 14.94 5.32 -5.27
N GLU A 48 15.17 5.17 -3.97
CA GLU A 48 15.50 6.31 -3.11
C GLU A 48 16.94 6.74 -3.40
N VAL A 49 17.11 7.98 -3.84
CA VAL A 49 18.43 8.55 -4.14
C VAL A 49 18.95 9.22 -2.88
N ILE A 50 19.85 8.54 -2.17
CA ILE A 50 20.46 9.08 -0.95
C ILE A 50 21.51 10.16 -1.27
N GLU A 51 22.29 9.98 -2.34
CA GLU A 51 23.31 10.92 -2.79
C GLU A 51 23.44 10.89 -4.33
N GLY A 52 23.67 12.04 -4.95
CA GLY A 52 23.85 12.18 -6.40
C GLY A 52 22.55 12.30 -7.19
N GLN A 53 22.59 11.95 -8.48
CA GLN A 53 21.44 11.97 -9.38
C GLN A 53 21.44 10.68 -10.23
N THR A 54 20.28 10.06 -10.38
CA THR A 54 20.05 8.97 -11.33
C THR A 54 19.06 9.45 -12.40
N GLY A 55 19.27 9.04 -13.64
CA GLY A 55 18.34 9.34 -14.75
C GLY A 55 17.12 8.42 -14.77
N HIS A 56 17.12 7.36 -13.95
CA HIS A 56 16.12 6.30 -13.99
C HIS A 56 15.64 5.93 -12.59
N ASP A 57 14.34 5.72 -12.48
CA ASP A 57 13.66 5.50 -11.20
C ASP A 57 13.68 4.03 -10.79
N ARG A 58 13.70 3.09 -11.75
CA ARG A 58 13.62 1.64 -11.47
C ARG A 58 15.00 0.99 -11.43
N LEU A 59 15.25 0.17 -10.41
CA LEU A 59 16.47 -0.60 -10.19
C LEU A 59 16.17 -2.10 -10.03
N VAL A 60 16.94 -2.96 -10.69
CA VAL A 60 16.89 -4.42 -10.50
C VAL A 60 18.31 -4.95 -10.28
N ILE A 61 18.52 -5.76 -9.24
CA ILE A 61 19.80 -6.41 -8.95
C ILE A 61 19.58 -7.91 -8.89
N LEU A 62 20.28 -8.65 -9.75
CA LEU A 62 20.33 -10.11 -9.78
C LEU A 62 21.75 -10.56 -9.47
N ARG A 63 21.93 -11.61 -8.66
CA ARG A 63 23.22 -12.22 -8.34
C ARG A 63 23.32 -13.60 -8.98
N PHE A 64 24.48 -13.89 -9.56
CA PHE A 64 24.86 -15.18 -10.11
C PHE A 64 26.16 -15.65 -9.45
N PRO A 65 26.39 -16.96 -9.34
CA PRO A 65 27.58 -17.50 -8.71
C PRO A 65 28.85 -17.31 -9.56
N SER A 66 28.73 -17.04 -10.86
CA SER A 66 29.86 -16.69 -11.73
C SER A 66 29.41 -15.88 -12.95
N ARG A 67 30.39 -15.32 -13.69
CA ARG A 67 30.14 -14.60 -14.94
C ARG A 67 29.53 -15.49 -16.01
N GLU A 68 30.00 -16.74 -16.09
CA GLU A 68 29.55 -17.74 -17.06
C GLU A 68 28.08 -18.05 -16.86
N GLU A 69 27.64 -18.21 -15.60
CA GLU A 69 26.23 -18.44 -15.24
C GLU A 69 25.34 -17.26 -15.62
N ALA A 70 25.76 -16.04 -15.29
CA ALA A 70 25.06 -14.82 -15.68
C ALA A 70 24.90 -14.70 -17.21
N MET A 71 25.98 -14.94 -17.95
CA MET A 71 25.96 -14.88 -19.41
C MET A 71 25.22 -16.06 -20.04
N ARG A 72 25.17 -17.23 -19.40
CA ARG A 72 24.36 -18.36 -19.86
C ARG A 72 22.87 -18.05 -19.78
N TRP A 73 22.43 -17.42 -18.70
CA TRP A 73 21.06 -16.90 -18.61
C TRP A 73 20.80 -15.85 -19.68
N TYR A 74 21.66 -14.82 -19.76
CA TYR A 74 21.46 -13.72 -20.70
C TYR A 74 21.46 -14.18 -22.17
N HIS A 75 22.32 -15.12 -22.56
CA HIS A 75 22.36 -15.68 -23.93
C HIS A 75 21.42 -16.86 -24.15
N SER A 76 20.61 -17.27 -23.16
CA SER A 76 19.70 -18.40 -23.34
C SER A 76 18.68 -18.14 -24.46
N PRO A 77 18.34 -19.15 -25.28
CA PRO A 77 17.33 -19.00 -26.32
C PRO A 77 15.99 -18.47 -25.77
N GLU A 78 15.59 -18.93 -24.59
CA GLU A 78 14.37 -18.47 -23.92
C GLU A 78 14.44 -16.99 -23.56
N TYR A 79 15.53 -16.52 -22.93
CA TYR A 79 15.65 -15.12 -22.58
C TYR A 79 15.78 -14.22 -23.83
N GLN A 80 16.55 -14.66 -24.81
CA GLN A 80 16.75 -13.93 -26.07
C GLN A 80 15.46 -13.84 -26.89
N SER A 81 14.54 -14.79 -26.79
CA SER A 81 13.25 -14.74 -27.48
C SER A 81 12.34 -13.60 -27.00
N MET A 82 12.52 -13.14 -25.76
CA MET A 82 11.63 -12.18 -25.11
C MET A 82 12.33 -10.85 -24.73
N ILE A 83 13.66 -10.74 -24.84
CA ILE A 83 14.40 -9.52 -24.48
C ILE A 83 13.90 -8.26 -25.21
N ARG A 84 13.38 -8.42 -26.44
CA ARG A 84 12.78 -7.34 -27.23
C ARG A 84 11.64 -6.66 -26.46
N LEU A 85 10.81 -7.41 -25.73
CA LEU A 85 9.73 -6.87 -24.91
C LEU A 85 10.27 -5.93 -23.84
N ARG A 86 11.39 -6.27 -23.21
CA ARG A 86 12.05 -5.38 -22.24
C ARG A 86 12.60 -4.14 -22.94
N LEU A 87 13.38 -4.31 -24.01
CA LEU A 87 14.06 -3.20 -24.70
C LEU A 87 13.08 -2.19 -25.31
N GLU A 88 11.88 -2.62 -25.72
CA GLU A 88 10.82 -1.72 -26.20
C GLU A 88 10.04 -1.06 -25.06
N SER A 89 10.08 -1.64 -23.86
CA SER A 89 9.28 -1.18 -22.73
C SER A 89 10.04 -0.32 -21.74
N VAL A 90 11.37 -0.24 -21.86
CA VAL A 90 12.22 0.50 -20.93
C VAL A 90 13.34 1.23 -21.66
N GLU A 91 13.68 2.42 -21.17
CA GLU A 91 14.89 3.14 -21.55
C GLU A 91 15.89 3.03 -20.41
N GLY A 92 17.08 2.49 -20.65
CA GLY A 92 18.13 2.51 -19.64
C GLY A 92 19.24 1.50 -19.84
N THR A 93 19.93 1.18 -18.75
CA THR A 93 21.15 0.38 -18.75
C THR A 93 20.93 -0.97 -18.07
N LEU A 94 21.70 -1.94 -18.52
CA LEU A 94 21.91 -3.22 -17.83
C LEU A 94 23.41 -3.41 -17.73
N ILE A 95 23.92 -3.43 -16.51
CA ILE A 95 25.35 -3.53 -16.21
C ILE A 95 25.60 -4.91 -15.63
N LEU A 96 26.67 -5.57 -16.06
CA LEU A 96 27.20 -6.76 -15.40
C LEU A 96 28.39 -6.33 -14.55
N ALA A 97 28.26 -6.45 -13.22
CA ALA A 97 29.28 -6.07 -12.25
C ALA A 97 29.88 -7.30 -11.58
N GLU A 98 31.19 -7.31 -11.36
CA GLU A 98 31.86 -8.35 -10.58
C GLU A 98 31.74 -8.05 -9.09
N GLY A 99 31.44 -9.07 -8.30
CA GLY A 99 31.31 -9.00 -6.87
C GLY A 99 32.58 -9.33 -6.11
N LEU A 100 32.63 -8.88 -4.86
CA LEU A 100 33.70 -9.24 -3.93
C LEU A 100 33.42 -10.62 -3.32
N ASN A 101 34.49 -11.40 -3.14
CA ASN A 101 34.45 -12.64 -2.36
C ASN A 101 34.86 -12.37 -0.89
N ALA A 102 34.86 -13.41 -0.06
CA ALA A 102 35.21 -13.30 1.36
C ALA A 102 36.65 -12.81 1.60
N GLU A 103 37.60 -13.18 0.74
CA GLU A 103 38.99 -12.75 0.82
C GLU A 103 39.13 -11.26 0.49
N ASP A 104 38.40 -10.79 -0.54
CA ASP A 104 38.35 -9.38 -0.94
C ASP A 104 37.76 -8.51 0.18
N LEU A 105 36.68 -8.98 0.83
CA LEU A 105 36.05 -8.30 1.96
C LEU A 105 36.98 -8.26 3.19
N ALA A 106 37.64 -9.38 3.50
CA ALA A 106 38.60 -9.46 4.59
C ALA A 106 39.81 -8.54 4.36
N ALA A 107 40.33 -8.48 3.13
CA ALA A 107 41.41 -7.57 2.75
C ALA A 107 41.00 -6.09 2.88
N ALA A 108 39.73 -5.77 2.65
CA ALA A 108 39.17 -4.43 2.84
C ALA A 108 38.84 -4.10 4.31
N GLY A 109 39.02 -5.03 5.24
CA GLY A 109 38.63 -4.86 6.65
C GLY A 109 37.12 -4.77 6.87
N VAL A 110 36.32 -5.20 5.89
CA VAL A 110 34.85 -5.21 5.95
C VAL A 110 34.40 -6.59 6.42
N ALA A 111 33.58 -6.64 7.47
CA ALA A 111 33.01 -7.90 7.95
C ALA A 111 32.13 -8.53 6.85
N GLY A 112 32.58 -9.65 6.28
CA GLY A 112 31.78 -10.42 5.35
C GLY A 112 30.59 -11.07 6.05
N HIS A 113 29.42 -11.02 5.44
CA HIS A 113 28.34 -11.94 5.80
C HIS A 113 28.71 -13.31 5.22
N SER A 114 28.85 -14.31 6.09
CA SER A 114 28.93 -15.70 5.66
C SER A 114 27.55 -16.12 5.16
N ASP A 115 27.42 -16.40 3.86
CA ASP A 115 26.25 -17.06 3.27
C ASP A 115 26.11 -18.48 3.85
N GLY A 116 25.54 -18.56 5.05
CA GLY A 116 25.15 -19.80 5.71
C GLY A 116 23.69 -20.13 5.41
N VAL A 117 23.32 -20.27 4.13
CA VAL A 117 22.06 -20.94 3.78
C VAL A 117 22.33 -22.44 3.78
N ALA A 118 22.13 -23.08 4.93
CA ALA A 118 22.08 -24.52 5.01
C ALA A 118 20.97 -25.04 4.07
N PRO A 119 21.16 -26.16 3.35
CA PRO A 119 20.07 -26.78 2.61
C PRO A 119 18.98 -27.14 3.62
N ALA A 120 17.74 -26.73 3.31
CA ALA A 120 16.59 -26.86 4.19
C ALA A 120 16.49 -28.28 4.77
N ALA A 121 16.89 -28.43 6.04
CA ALA A 121 16.56 -29.60 6.81
C ALA A 121 15.06 -29.56 7.10
N SER A 122 14.38 -30.64 6.71
CA SER A 122 12.96 -30.90 6.93
C SER A 122 12.57 -30.65 8.40
N ALA A 123 11.80 -29.57 8.62
CA ALA A 123 11.16 -29.29 9.90
C ALA A 123 10.04 -30.33 10.17
N PRO A 124 9.78 -30.68 11.45
CA PRO A 124 8.85 -31.74 11.81
C PRO A 124 7.41 -31.32 11.51
N ALA A 125 6.56 -32.32 11.27
CA ALA A 125 5.17 -32.18 10.86
C ALA A 125 4.36 -31.26 11.80
N ALA A 126 4.18 -30.01 11.36
CA ALA A 126 3.16 -29.12 11.89
C ALA A 126 1.81 -29.53 11.29
N GLN A 127 0.82 -29.64 12.17
CA GLN A 127 -0.55 -30.03 11.88
C GLN A 127 -1.12 -29.21 10.72
N THR A 128 -1.84 -29.91 9.85
CA THR A 128 -2.31 -29.50 8.53
C THR A 128 -2.98 -28.11 8.52
N ARG A 129 -2.25 -27.11 8.03
CA ARG A 129 -2.80 -25.85 7.50
C ARG A 129 -3.53 -26.14 6.18
N PRO A 130 -4.68 -25.50 5.90
CA PRO A 130 -5.25 -25.54 4.56
C PRO A 130 -4.22 -24.97 3.56
N ALA A 131 -3.93 -25.74 2.52
CA ALA A 131 -2.93 -25.39 1.51
C ALA A 131 -3.38 -24.14 0.72
N GLY A 132 -2.53 -23.11 0.62
CA GLY A 132 -2.64 -22.15 -0.48
C GLY A 132 -2.47 -20.64 -0.20
N ILE A 133 -2.21 -20.18 1.02
CA ILE A 133 -2.11 -18.73 1.31
C ILE A 133 -0.73 -18.39 1.90
N GLN A 134 0.15 -17.78 1.10
CA GLN A 134 1.44 -17.21 1.51
C GLN A 134 1.39 -15.67 1.46
N GLY A 135 2.03 -15.00 2.42
CA GLY A 135 2.14 -13.53 2.47
C GLY A 135 1.05 -12.83 3.28
N VAL A 136 0.78 -13.25 4.51
CA VAL A 136 -0.27 -12.61 5.33
C VAL A 136 0.33 -11.74 6.42
N ALA A 137 -0.19 -10.53 6.56
CA ALA A 137 0.19 -9.62 7.63
C ALA A 137 -0.59 -9.93 8.92
N ASP A 138 0.12 -10.33 9.97
CA ASP A 138 -0.48 -10.68 11.27
C ASP A 138 -1.06 -9.46 12.02
N ASN A 139 -0.67 -8.24 11.62
CA ASN A 139 -1.07 -6.99 12.29
C ASN A 139 -2.54 -6.61 12.07
N PHE A 140 -3.28 -7.32 11.21
CA PHE A 140 -4.67 -7.01 10.84
C PHE A 140 -5.73 -7.56 11.78
N ARG A 141 -5.31 -8.30 12.81
CA ARG A 141 -6.19 -8.85 13.82
C ARG A 141 -6.43 -7.80 14.89
N SER A 142 -7.69 -7.53 15.20
CA SER A 142 -8.08 -6.58 16.24
C SER A 142 -9.03 -7.25 17.22
N GLY A 143 -8.90 -6.92 18.51
CA GLY A 143 -9.78 -7.42 19.57
C GLY A 143 -9.33 -8.71 20.24
N GLU A 144 -10.26 -9.30 20.98
CA GLU A 144 -10.04 -10.53 21.74
C GLU A 144 -10.27 -11.75 20.85
N LEU A 145 -9.40 -12.75 20.95
CA LEU A 145 -9.56 -14.02 20.25
C LEU A 145 -10.79 -14.75 20.82
N ALA A 146 -11.85 -14.82 20.03
CA ALA A 146 -13.09 -15.51 20.39
C ALA A 146 -13.01 -17.02 20.13
N THR A 147 -12.57 -17.41 18.92
CA THR A 147 -12.42 -18.83 18.55
C THR A 147 -11.23 -19.05 17.63
N SER A 148 -10.77 -20.30 17.52
CA SER A 148 -9.72 -20.72 16.60
C SER A 148 -10.07 -22.04 15.91
N GLY A 149 -9.27 -22.44 14.91
CA GLY A 149 -9.46 -23.72 14.22
C GLY A 149 -10.81 -23.84 13.50
N PHE A 150 -11.33 -22.74 12.96
CA PHE A 150 -12.62 -22.65 12.26
C PHE A 150 -13.84 -22.99 13.14
N GLN A 151 -13.70 -22.96 14.46
CA GLN A 151 -14.80 -23.24 15.37
C GLN A 151 -15.92 -22.19 15.21
N GLY A 152 -17.14 -22.67 15.01
CA GLY A 152 -18.34 -21.84 14.78
C GLY A 152 -18.57 -21.44 13.32
N TRP A 153 -17.67 -21.79 12.40
CA TRP A 153 -17.80 -21.41 11.00
C TRP A 153 -18.67 -22.41 10.23
N THR A 154 -19.66 -21.88 9.50
CA THR A 154 -20.41 -22.67 8.53
C THR A 154 -19.53 -23.01 7.32
N ASP A 155 -19.86 -24.10 6.61
CA ASP A 155 -19.13 -24.45 5.40
C ASP A 155 -19.30 -23.41 4.28
N SER A 156 -20.39 -22.64 4.32
CA SER A 156 -20.58 -21.50 3.41
C SER A 156 -19.51 -20.43 3.63
N ILE A 157 -19.23 -20.06 4.89
CA ILE A 157 -18.18 -19.09 5.22
C ILE A 157 -16.81 -19.61 4.79
N LYS A 158 -16.49 -20.88 5.10
CA LYS A 158 -15.21 -21.47 4.68
C LYS A 158 -15.00 -21.39 3.16
N ARG A 159 -16.05 -21.69 2.36
CA ARG A 159 -15.99 -21.58 0.89
C ARG A 159 -15.84 -20.14 0.42
N GLU A 160 -16.45 -19.18 1.10
CA GLU A 160 -16.36 -17.76 0.76
C GLU A 160 -14.92 -17.24 0.87
N PHE A 161 -14.12 -17.72 1.83
CA PHE A 161 -12.70 -17.35 1.92
C PHE A 161 -11.90 -17.73 0.67
N SER A 162 -12.22 -18.87 0.06
CA SER A 162 -11.61 -19.28 -1.21
C SER A 162 -12.18 -18.50 -2.38
N ALA A 163 -13.51 -18.33 -2.45
CA ALA A 163 -14.17 -17.63 -3.55
C ALA A 163 -13.76 -16.14 -3.64
N ASN A 164 -13.55 -15.51 -2.49
CA ASN A 164 -13.25 -14.08 -2.39
C ASN A 164 -11.77 -13.80 -2.05
N ALA A 165 -10.87 -14.76 -2.29
CA ALA A 165 -9.45 -14.63 -1.97
C ALA A 165 -8.74 -13.43 -2.64
N TYR A 166 -9.37 -12.82 -3.65
CA TYR A 166 -8.90 -11.64 -4.38
C TYR A 166 -9.96 -10.52 -4.46
N ASN A 167 -10.97 -10.55 -3.59
CA ASN A 167 -12.00 -9.52 -3.56
C ASN A 167 -11.46 -8.22 -2.93
N GLY A 168 -11.17 -7.20 -3.76
CA GLY A 168 -10.68 -5.89 -3.30
C GLY A 168 -11.76 -4.93 -2.80
N LYS A 169 -13.03 -5.34 -2.70
CA LYS A 169 -14.11 -4.48 -2.21
C LYS A 169 -14.08 -4.43 -0.67
N ILE A 170 -13.34 -3.48 -0.12
CA ILE A 170 -13.14 -3.33 1.33
C ILE A 170 -14.20 -2.49 2.05
N GLY A 171 -15.18 -1.97 1.31
CA GLY A 171 -16.28 -1.16 1.83
C GLY A 171 -17.59 -1.43 1.09
N THR A 172 -18.70 -0.89 1.60
CA THR A 172 -20.01 -1.01 0.95
C THR A 172 -20.04 -0.18 -0.33
N ASP A 173 -19.44 1.00 -0.28
CA ASP A 173 -19.48 2.04 -1.31
C ASP A 173 -18.08 2.62 -1.55
N LEU A 174 -17.62 2.60 -2.80
CA LEU A 174 -16.47 3.39 -3.23
C LEU A 174 -16.96 4.81 -3.51
N VAL A 175 -16.62 5.76 -2.65
CA VAL A 175 -17.15 7.13 -2.75
C VAL A 175 -16.22 8.08 -3.50
N PHE A 176 -14.94 7.75 -3.58
CA PHE A 176 -13.96 8.51 -4.34
C PHE A 176 -12.77 7.63 -4.74
N GLU A 177 -12.28 7.80 -5.96
CA GLU A 177 -11.02 7.23 -6.41
C GLU A 177 -10.30 8.21 -7.33
N ASN A 178 -9.00 8.36 -7.12
CA ASN A 178 -8.09 8.99 -8.06
C ASN A 178 -6.77 8.21 -8.13
N ASP A 179 -5.73 8.78 -8.73
CA ASP A 179 -4.43 8.12 -8.85
C ASP A 179 -3.67 7.98 -7.52
N SER A 180 -4.08 8.68 -6.47
CA SER A 180 -3.41 8.67 -5.17
C SER A 180 -4.16 7.84 -4.12
N VAL A 181 -5.48 7.89 -4.09
CA VAL A 181 -6.28 7.26 -3.03
C VAL A 181 -7.55 6.60 -3.55
N ARG A 182 -8.03 5.61 -2.78
CA ARG A 182 -9.44 5.18 -2.77
C ARG A 182 -10.04 5.52 -1.42
N VAL A 183 -11.25 6.07 -1.44
CA VAL A 183 -12.03 6.33 -0.24
C VAL A 183 -13.28 5.47 -0.28
N TRP A 184 -13.41 4.62 0.73
CA TRP A 184 -14.50 3.70 0.92
C TRP A 184 -15.34 4.11 2.11
N HIS A 185 -16.66 4.05 1.95
CA HIS A 185 -17.57 4.02 3.08
C HIS A 185 -17.99 2.56 3.30
N MET A 186 -18.06 2.17 4.57
CA MET A 186 -18.64 0.90 4.99
C MET A 186 -19.76 1.18 5.97
N THR A 187 -20.97 0.72 5.65
CA THR A 187 -22.14 0.85 6.52
C THR A 187 -22.75 -0.52 6.79
N LEU A 188 -22.82 -0.93 8.04
CA LEU A 188 -23.43 -2.19 8.47
C LEU A 188 -24.49 -1.91 9.54
N GLU A 189 -25.75 -2.25 9.26
CA GLU A 189 -26.80 -2.31 10.29
C GLU A 189 -26.49 -3.43 11.31
N PRO A 190 -27.10 -3.46 12.50
CA PRO A 190 -26.99 -4.59 13.44
C PRO A 190 -27.25 -5.93 12.76
N GLY A 191 -26.35 -6.91 12.94
CA GLY A 191 -26.36 -8.20 12.24
C GLY A 191 -25.92 -8.16 10.78
N GLY A 192 -25.62 -6.98 10.23
CA GLY A 192 -25.09 -6.80 8.88
C GLY A 192 -23.64 -7.27 8.77
N ARG A 193 -23.25 -7.72 7.57
CA ARG A 193 -21.93 -8.28 7.31
C ARG A 193 -21.30 -7.72 6.04
N MET A 194 -20.00 -7.44 6.10
CA MET A 194 -19.13 -7.33 4.94
C MET A 194 -18.64 -8.73 4.55
N PRO A 195 -18.88 -9.19 3.31
CA PRO A 195 -18.31 -10.43 2.78
C PRO A 195 -16.80 -10.52 2.98
N VAL A 196 -16.25 -11.74 2.83
CA VAL A 196 -14.78 -11.89 2.83
C VAL A 196 -14.19 -10.98 1.75
N HIS A 197 -13.21 -10.17 2.14
CA HIS A 197 -12.51 -9.21 1.29
C HIS A 197 -11.04 -9.17 1.66
N ARG A 198 -10.25 -8.60 0.75
CA ARG A 198 -8.79 -8.60 0.82
C ARG A 198 -8.24 -7.19 0.76
N HIS A 199 -7.41 -6.88 1.75
CA HIS A 199 -6.56 -5.69 1.77
C HIS A 199 -5.19 -6.05 1.22
N VAL A 200 -4.75 -5.31 0.21
CA VAL A 200 -3.37 -5.39 -0.30
C VAL A 200 -2.65 -4.04 -0.22
N LEU A 201 -3.39 -2.95 -0.08
CA LEU A 201 -2.85 -1.60 0.01
C LEU A 201 -2.61 -1.21 1.47
N THR A 202 -1.60 -0.38 1.72
CA THR A 202 -1.49 0.42 2.94
C THR A 202 -2.71 1.32 3.04
N TYR A 203 -3.36 1.32 4.19
CA TYR A 203 -4.61 2.05 4.39
C TYR A 203 -4.78 2.45 5.84
N PHE A 204 -5.70 3.38 6.08
CA PHE A 204 -6.24 3.60 7.40
C PHE A 204 -7.76 3.61 7.34
N TRP A 205 -8.39 3.35 8.48
CA TRP A 205 -9.82 3.50 8.63
C TRP A 205 -10.13 4.31 9.87
N THR A 206 -11.26 5.02 9.85
CA THR A 206 -11.82 5.76 10.98
C THR A 206 -13.24 5.28 11.25
N ALA A 207 -13.51 4.88 12.48
CA ALA A 207 -14.85 4.61 12.96
C ALA A 207 -15.63 5.92 13.14
N VAL A 208 -16.72 6.10 12.40
CA VAL A 208 -17.58 7.29 12.51
C VAL A 208 -18.60 7.14 13.64
N THR A 209 -19.00 5.91 13.92
CA THR A 209 -19.92 5.51 15.01
C THR A 209 -19.20 4.53 15.93
N PRO A 210 -19.60 4.38 17.21
CA PRO A 210 -19.11 3.26 18.02
C PRO A 210 -19.78 1.96 17.56
N GLY A 211 -19.15 0.82 17.82
CA GLY A 211 -19.73 -0.46 17.48
C GLY A 211 -18.97 -1.65 18.03
N ARG A 212 -19.55 -2.83 17.80
CA ARG A 212 -18.99 -4.12 18.16
C ARG A 212 -19.04 -5.05 16.96
N PHE A 213 -17.92 -5.68 16.64
CA PHE A 213 -17.82 -6.52 15.46
C PHE A 213 -17.09 -7.83 15.71
N LEU A 214 -17.43 -8.80 14.89
CA LEU A 214 -16.77 -10.07 14.77
C LEU A 214 -15.99 -10.10 13.45
N GLN A 215 -14.73 -10.53 13.52
CA GLN A 215 -13.82 -10.65 12.37
C GLN A 215 -13.34 -12.09 12.28
N ARG A 216 -13.65 -12.76 11.17
CA ARG A 216 -13.08 -14.07 10.83
C ARG A 216 -11.90 -13.87 9.89
N THR A 217 -10.80 -14.58 10.11
CA THR A 217 -9.58 -14.44 9.29
C THR A 217 -9.18 -15.76 8.63
N TYR A 218 -8.45 -15.66 7.51
CA TYR A 218 -8.05 -16.78 6.63
C TYR A 218 -7.47 -18.04 7.31
N ASP A 219 -6.91 -17.91 8.52
CA ASP A 219 -6.31 -18.98 9.32
C ASP A 219 -7.32 -19.73 10.23
N GLY A 220 -8.60 -19.37 10.14
CA GLY A 220 -9.68 -19.97 10.92
C GLY A 220 -9.80 -19.41 12.34
N THR A 221 -9.14 -18.27 12.63
CA THR A 221 -9.37 -17.54 13.88
C THR A 221 -10.52 -16.54 13.75
N THR A 222 -11.20 -16.31 14.87
CA THR A 222 -12.29 -15.35 14.99
C THR A 222 -11.97 -14.40 16.12
N TYR A 223 -12.05 -13.11 15.86
CA TYR A 223 -11.86 -12.05 16.85
C TYR A 223 -13.17 -11.30 17.09
N GLU A 224 -13.33 -10.81 18.30
CA GLU A 224 -14.42 -9.92 18.68
C GLU A 224 -13.84 -8.61 19.22
N SER A 225 -14.37 -7.49 18.74
CA SER A 225 -13.82 -6.15 18.98
C SER A 225 -14.91 -5.15 19.28
N ASP A 226 -14.70 -4.33 20.31
CA ASP A 226 -15.43 -3.08 20.54
C ASP A 226 -14.57 -1.89 20.10
N PHE A 227 -15.22 -0.84 19.58
CA PHE A 227 -14.53 0.40 19.22
C PHE A 227 -15.40 1.63 19.48
N GLN A 228 -14.75 2.77 19.68
CA GLN A 228 -15.40 4.06 19.89
C GLN A 228 -15.41 4.88 18.60
N ALA A 229 -16.38 5.79 18.49
CA ALA A 229 -16.37 6.79 17.42
C ALA A 229 -15.10 7.64 17.50
N GLY A 230 -14.51 7.94 16.35
CA GLY A 230 -13.22 8.63 16.24
C GLY A 230 -12.01 7.71 16.39
N LEU A 231 -12.16 6.41 16.61
CA LEU A 231 -11.00 5.52 16.52
C LEU A 231 -10.48 5.50 15.07
N THR A 232 -9.22 5.90 14.88
CA THR A 232 -8.51 5.72 13.61
C THR A 232 -7.40 4.70 13.80
N HIS A 233 -7.29 3.76 12.86
CA HIS A 233 -6.22 2.78 12.83
C HIS A 233 -5.53 2.79 11.47
N PHE A 234 -4.21 2.75 11.46
CA PHE A 234 -3.38 2.73 10.26
C PHE A 234 -2.71 1.36 10.11
N TYR A 235 -2.71 0.83 8.89
CA TYR A 235 -2.05 -0.41 8.55
C TYR A 235 -1.08 -0.21 7.41
N HIS A 236 0.17 -0.61 7.64
CA HIS A 236 1.19 -0.71 6.63
C HIS A 236 1.21 -2.13 6.03
N VAL A 237 0.92 -2.27 4.74
CA VAL A 237 0.99 -3.56 4.03
C VAL A 237 2.28 -3.62 3.23
N LYS A 238 3.15 -4.58 3.55
CA LYS A 238 4.41 -4.75 2.82
C LYS A 238 4.19 -5.46 1.48
N SER A 239 5.23 -5.45 0.65
CA SER A 239 5.19 -6.14 -0.64
C SER A 239 4.87 -7.63 -0.46
N GLY A 240 3.87 -8.12 -1.19
CA GLY A 240 3.38 -9.49 -1.11
C GLY A 240 2.51 -9.79 0.12
N GLU A 241 2.45 -8.89 1.11
CA GLU A 241 1.55 -9.03 2.25
C GLU A 241 0.10 -8.71 1.88
N PHE A 242 -0.84 -9.31 2.60
CA PHE A 242 -2.25 -8.97 2.52
C PHE A 242 -2.97 -9.31 3.83
N ALA A 243 -4.20 -8.80 3.96
CA ALA A 243 -5.16 -9.24 4.97
C ALA A 243 -6.37 -9.82 4.26
N LEU A 244 -6.84 -11.00 4.68
CA LEU A 244 -8.05 -11.62 4.15
C LEU A 244 -8.97 -11.97 5.32
N HIS A 245 -10.09 -11.28 5.38
CA HIS A 245 -11.05 -11.41 6.46
C HIS A 245 -12.44 -10.98 6.02
N ASP A 246 -13.44 -11.27 6.85
CA ASP A 246 -14.74 -10.64 6.76
C ASP A 246 -14.95 -9.67 7.94
N LEU A 247 -16.15 -9.11 8.05
CA LEU A 247 -16.52 -8.31 9.21
C LEU A 247 -18.04 -8.37 9.42
N GLU A 248 -18.48 -8.68 10.63
CA GLU A 248 -19.90 -8.80 10.99
C GLU A 248 -20.22 -7.88 12.17
N ASN A 249 -21.26 -7.06 12.04
CA ASN A 249 -21.74 -6.22 13.12
C ASN A 249 -22.55 -7.07 14.10
N VAL A 250 -21.96 -7.35 15.27
CA VAL A 250 -22.58 -8.13 16.34
C VAL A 250 -23.12 -7.25 17.48
N GLY A 251 -22.99 -5.93 17.34
CA GLY A 251 -23.56 -4.96 18.25
C GLY A 251 -25.02 -4.61 17.90
N ASP A 252 -25.56 -3.66 18.66
CA ASP A 252 -26.91 -3.11 18.50
C ASP A 252 -26.92 -1.73 17.84
N THR A 253 -25.75 -1.17 17.52
CA THR A 253 -25.59 0.11 16.80
C THR A 253 -25.29 -0.10 15.32
N LYS A 254 -25.72 0.85 14.50
CA LYS A 254 -25.27 0.94 13.11
C LYS A 254 -23.79 1.30 13.07
N MET A 255 -22.99 0.47 12.40
CA MET A 255 -21.56 0.68 12.22
C MET A 255 -21.27 1.42 10.92
N VAL A 256 -20.47 2.47 11.01
CA VAL A 256 -20.04 3.30 9.88
C VAL A 256 -18.54 3.53 9.97
N PHE A 257 -17.82 3.17 8.91
CA PHE A 257 -16.39 3.45 8.76
C PHE A 257 -16.11 4.22 7.48
N VAL A 258 -15.08 5.05 7.54
CA VAL A 258 -14.40 5.60 6.36
C VAL A 258 -13.04 4.94 6.27
N ALA A 259 -12.75 4.23 5.18
CA ALA A 259 -11.45 3.63 4.91
C ALA A 259 -10.79 4.32 3.72
N VAL A 260 -9.49 4.56 3.82
CA VAL A 260 -8.71 5.27 2.81
C VAL A 260 -7.50 4.41 2.46
N GLU A 261 -7.48 3.89 1.25
CA GLU A 261 -6.33 3.16 0.70
C GLU A 261 -5.37 4.15 0.02
N LEU A 262 -4.09 4.07 0.37
CA LEU A 262 -3.03 4.94 -0.14
C LEU A 262 -2.33 4.26 -1.33
N LYS A 263 -2.78 4.55 -2.56
CA LYS A 263 -2.37 3.81 -3.77
C LYS A 263 -0.90 4.03 -4.13
N ARG A 264 -0.35 5.23 -3.88
CA ARG A 264 1.03 5.56 -4.27
C ARG A 264 2.05 5.16 -3.20
N GLU A 265 1.59 5.05 -1.97
CA GLU A 265 2.37 4.75 -0.77
C GLU A 265 2.38 3.25 -0.48
N SER A 266 1.56 2.47 -1.20
CA SER A 266 1.48 1.02 -1.06
C SER A 266 2.57 0.29 -1.85
N ALA A 267 3.13 -0.76 -1.25
CA ALA A 267 4.07 -1.65 -1.91
C ALA A 267 3.41 -2.64 -2.90
N ASN A 268 2.09 -2.80 -2.81
CA ASN A 268 1.29 -3.64 -3.70
C ASN A 268 0.39 -2.78 -4.59
N PHE A 269 -0.07 -3.36 -5.71
CA PHE A 269 -1.05 -2.72 -6.58
C PHE A 269 -2.49 -2.97 -6.09
N PRO A 270 -3.41 -2.03 -6.35
CA PRO A 270 -4.83 -2.22 -6.04
C PRO A 270 -5.38 -3.46 -6.73
N LEU A 271 -6.19 -4.23 -6.01
CA LEU A 271 -7.02 -5.27 -6.63
C LEU A 271 -8.09 -4.63 -7.53
N SER A 272 -8.45 -5.34 -8.60
CA SER A 272 -9.56 -4.95 -9.47
C SER A 272 -10.87 -4.99 -8.69
N LEU A 273 -11.72 -3.99 -8.90
CA LEU A 273 -13.04 -3.89 -8.25
C LEU A 273 -14.17 -4.43 -9.14
N PHE A 274 -13.88 -4.71 -10.41
CA PHE A 274 -14.85 -5.16 -11.40
C PHE A 274 -14.33 -6.43 -12.08
N GLU A 275 -15.06 -7.53 -11.96
CA GLU A 275 -14.96 -8.63 -12.91
C GLU A 275 -15.59 -8.16 -14.24
N GLY A 276 -14.77 -8.02 -15.30
CA GLY A 276 -15.27 -7.99 -16.68
C GLY A 276 -15.97 -6.72 -17.19
N GLN A 277 -15.83 -5.55 -16.56
CA GLN A 277 -16.32 -4.26 -17.11
C GLN A 277 -15.24 -3.17 -16.96
N PRO A 278 -15.04 -2.31 -17.98
CA PRO A 278 -14.09 -1.20 -17.87
C PRO A 278 -14.60 -0.14 -16.89
N MET A 279 -13.68 0.40 -16.10
CA MET A 279 -13.91 1.47 -15.11
C MET A 279 -14.72 2.63 -15.72
N PRO A 280 -15.79 3.13 -15.07
CA PRO A 280 -16.23 4.49 -15.32
C PRO A 280 -15.09 5.41 -14.87
N ARG A 281 -14.51 6.17 -15.81
CA ARG A 281 -13.58 7.25 -15.44
C ARG A 281 -14.36 8.25 -14.61
N PRO A 282 -13.87 8.66 -13.43
CA PRO A 282 -14.32 9.90 -12.82
C PRO A 282 -14.21 10.99 -13.90
N GLU A 283 -15.27 11.76 -14.10
CA GLU A 283 -15.20 12.94 -14.96
C GLU A 283 -13.97 13.75 -14.52
N ALA A 284 -13.13 14.11 -15.48
CA ALA A 284 -11.86 14.77 -15.21
C ALA A 284 -12.12 16.06 -14.44
N ILE A 285 -11.84 16.03 -13.14
CA ILE A 285 -11.70 17.25 -12.34
C ILE A 285 -10.49 17.96 -12.94
N ASP A 286 -10.72 19.13 -13.54
CA ASP A 286 -9.68 19.95 -14.15
C ASP A 286 -8.59 20.29 -13.12
N THR A 287 -7.43 19.64 -13.23
CA THR A 287 -6.28 19.86 -12.36
C THR A 287 -5.29 20.89 -12.92
N SER A 288 -5.65 21.65 -13.95
CA SER A 288 -4.73 22.60 -14.61
C SER A 288 -4.71 24.00 -13.97
N GLY A 289 -5.60 24.26 -13.01
CA GLY A 289 -5.62 25.51 -12.24
C GLY A 289 -4.67 25.50 -11.05
N ARG A 290 -4.15 26.68 -10.68
CA ARG A 290 -3.58 26.88 -9.34
C ARG A 290 -4.58 26.38 -8.27
N ALA A 291 -4.10 25.95 -7.09
CA ALA A 291 -4.94 25.44 -5.99
C ALA A 291 -6.10 26.38 -5.57
N ASP A 292 -6.04 27.64 -5.99
CA ASP A 292 -7.04 28.70 -5.89
C ASP A 292 -8.36 28.44 -6.68
N GLY A 293 -8.39 27.46 -7.59
CA GLY A 293 -9.54 27.15 -8.45
C GLY A 293 -10.69 26.37 -7.81
N PHE A 294 -10.45 25.68 -6.68
CA PHE A 294 -11.46 24.88 -5.98
C PHE A 294 -11.86 25.51 -4.64
N ARG A 295 -12.50 26.69 -4.68
CA ARG A 295 -13.18 27.22 -3.49
C ARG A 295 -14.52 26.50 -3.33
N SER A 296 -14.70 25.78 -2.23
CA SER A 296 -16.00 25.20 -1.89
C SER A 296 -16.92 26.26 -1.29
N GLY A 297 -18.11 26.45 -1.88
CA GLY A 297 -19.15 27.34 -1.34
C GLY A 297 -19.33 28.66 -2.11
N GLU A 298 -20.17 29.53 -1.56
CA GLU A 298 -20.48 30.84 -2.13
C GLU A 298 -19.52 31.91 -1.58
N LEU A 299 -18.97 32.74 -2.46
CA LEU A 299 -18.09 33.84 -2.06
C LEU A 299 -18.89 34.88 -1.24
N THR A 300 -18.50 35.08 0.02
CA THR A 300 -19.17 36.04 0.92
C THR A 300 -18.47 37.39 0.99
N THR A 301 -17.14 37.43 0.97
CA THR A 301 -16.32 38.65 1.01
C THR A 301 -15.00 38.44 0.24
N SER A 302 -14.32 39.52 -0.17
CA SER A 302 -12.98 39.48 -0.79
C SER A 302 -12.06 40.54 -0.20
N ASP A 303 -10.76 40.47 -0.53
CA ASP A 303 -9.77 41.53 -0.25
C ASP A 303 -9.70 41.97 1.22
N PHE A 304 -9.89 41.02 2.14
CA PHE A 304 -9.93 41.25 3.59
C PHE A 304 -11.02 42.24 4.04
N HIS A 305 -12.05 42.47 3.21
CA HIS A 305 -13.21 43.26 3.58
C HIS A 305 -13.96 42.56 4.72
N GLY A 306 -14.35 43.32 5.75
CA GLY A 306 -14.99 42.78 6.96
C GLY A 306 -14.03 42.13 7.97
N TRP A 307 -12.73 42.00 7.66
CA TRP A 307 -11.77 41.46 8.62
C TRP A 307 -11.37 42.50 9.67
N THR A 308 -11.31 42.08 10.94
CA THR A 308 -10.75 42.89 12.02
C THR A 308 -9.22 42.95 11.92
N GLU A 309 -8.58 43.93 12.57
CA GLU A 309 -7.10 43.98 12.59
C GLU A 309 -6.50 42.77 13.29
N ALA A 310 -7.20 42.20 14.28
CA ALA A 310 -6.79 40.96 14.93
C ALA A 310 -6.76 39.79 13.93
N MET A 311 -7.76 39.66 13.05
CA MET A 311 -7.79 38.60 12.03
C MET A 311 -6.68 38.78 10.99
N ARG A 312 -6.40 40.03 10.57
CA ARG A 312 -5.29 40.30 9.64
C ARG A 312 -3.93 39.99 10.25
N ARG A 313 -3.75 40.31 11.54
CA ARG A 313 -2.55 39.96 12.29
C ARG A 313 -2.41 38.44 12.40
N GLU A 314 -3.45 37.74 12.83
CA GLU A 314 -3.46 36.29 12.94
C GLU A 314 -3.09 35.60 11.62
N PHE A 315 -3.61 36.11 10.50
CA PHE A 315 -3.27 35.57 9.17
C PHE A 315 -1.78 35.67 8.85
N ARG A 316 -1.14 36.82 9.18
CA ARG A 316 0.30 36.99 9.00
C ARG A 316 1.10 36.11 9.97
N ASP A 317 0.71 36.12 11.24
CA ASP A 317 1.43 35.41 12.29
C ASP A 317 1.37 33.88 12.09
N ASN A 318 0.33 33.38 11.41
CA ASN A 318 0.12 31.96 11.13
C ASN A 318 0.47 31.54 9.69
N GLU A 319 1.25 32.32 8.94
CA GLU A 319 1.62 32.00 7.55
C GLU A 319 2.27 30.61 7.38
N PHE A 320 2.94 30.11 8.42
CA PHE A 320 3.60 28.80 8.44
C PHE A 320 2.92 27.80 9.38
N ASN A 321 1.71 28.10 9.86
CA ASN A 321 0.99 27.22 10.77
C ASN A 321 0.47 25.97 10.02
N GLY A 322 1.15 24.84 10.19
CA GLY A 322 0.76 23.55 9.60
C GLY A 322 -0.30 22.75 10.38
N ARG A 323 -0.90 23.32 11.43
CA ARG A 323 -1.94 22.66 12.22
C ARG A 323 -3.30 22.76 11.52
N ILE A 324 -3.59 21.78 10.68
CA ILE A 324 -4.81 21.74 9.86
C ILE A 324 -6.04 21.16 10.57
N GLY A 325 -5.89 20.64 11.79
CA GLY A 325 -6.98 20.03 12.56
C GLY A 325 -6.89 20.27 14.07
N THR A 326 -7.92 19.81 14.78
CA THR A 326 -7.97 19.88 16.24
C THR A 326 -7.05 18.85 16.86
N ASP A 327 -7.07 17.63 16.34
CA ASP A 327 -6.36 16.48 16.92
C ASP A 327 -5.55 15.77 15.84
N LEU A 328 -4.24 15.62 16.08
CA LEU A 328 -3.38 14.80 15.23
C LEU A 328 -3.53 13.36 15.69
N VAL A 329 -4.10 12.51 14.83
CA VAL A 329 -4.45 11.13 15.19
C VAL A 329 -3.40 10.15 14.73
N PHE A 330 -2.73 10.44 13.60
CA PHE A 330 -1.62 9.64 13.11
C PHE A 330 -0.70 10.49 12.23
N GLU A 331 0.60 10.23 12.29
CA GLU A 331 1.58 10.78 11.36
C GLU A 331 2.74 9.82 11.16
N ASP A 332 3.11 9.59 9.91
CA ASP A 332 4.37 8.99 9.51
C ASP A 332 4.97 9.71 8.30
N SER A 333 5.96 9.10 7.64
CA SER A 333 6.60 9.65 6.45
C SER A 333 5.68 9.75 5.22
N SER A 334 4.55 9.05 5.23
CA SER A 334 3.65 8.87 4.08
C SER A 334 2.33 9.61 4.25
N VAL A 335 1.77 9.67 5.44
CA VAL A 335 0.46 10.29 5.68
C VAL A 335 0.38 10.97 7.04
N ARG A 336 -0.39 12.06 7.08
CA ARG A 336 -0.80 12.74 8.31
C ARG A 336 -2.32 12.76 8.38
N VAL A 337 -2.89 12.18 9.44
CA VAL A 337 -4.33 12.11 9.66
C VAL A 337 -4.72 13.03 10.80
N TRP A 338 -5.52 14.05 10.49
CA TRP A 338 -6.10 14.95 11.47
C TRP A 338 -7.60 14.72 11.61
N HIS A 339 -8.09 14.89 12.83
CA HIS A 339 -9.49 15.17 13.06
C HIS A 339 -9.69 16.68 13.17
N MET A 340 -10.81 17.16 12.62
CA MET A 340 -11.24 18.55 12.76
C MET A 340 -12.62 18.55 13.41
N ILE A 341 -12.65 18.85 14.71
CA ILE A 341 -13.87 18.86 15.52
C ILE A 341 -14.22 20.30 15.90
N LEU A 342 -15.23 20.87 15.25
CA LEU A 342 -15.70 22.22 15.53
C LEU A 342 -17.11 22.19 16.11
N LYS A 343 -17.27 22.74 17.32
CA LYS A 343 -18.60 23.05 17.87
C LYS A 343 -19.19 24.28 17.16
N PRO A 344 -20.52 24.45 17.13
CA PRO A 344 -21.13 25.66 16.59
C PRO A 344 -20.50 26.94 17.16
N GLY A 345 -20.06 27.84 16.27
CA GLY A 345 -19.40 29.10 16.62
C GLY A 345 -17.89 28.99 16.87
N GLN A 346 -17.30 27.78 16.88
CA GLN A 346 -15.85 27.62 16.92
C GLN A 346 -15.24 27.80 15.53
N ARG A 347 -13.99 28.26 15.53
CA ARG A 347 -13.16 28.41 14.33
C ARG A 347 -11.82 27.74 14.52
N MET A 348 -11.27 27.22 13.43
CA MET A 348 -9.84 26.95 13.37
C MET A 348 -9.08 28.26 13.17
N PRO A 349 -7.89 28.41 13.77
CA PRO A 349 -6.98 29.48 13.38
C PRO A 349 -6.59 29.37 11.90
N VAL A 350 -6.11 30.48 11.34
CA VAL A 350 -5.48 30.45 10.01
C VAL A 350 -4.37 29.39 10.01
N HIS A 351 -4.34 28.58 8.96
CA HIS A 351 -3.38 27.50 8.78
C HIS A 351 -3.08 27.32 7.29
N ARG A 352 -2.00 26.60 7.00
CA ARG A 352 -1.49 26.41 5.66
C ARG A 352 -1.45 24.92 5.31
N HIS A 353 -2.01 24.60 4.16
CA HIS A 353 -1.86 23.31 3.51
C HIS A 353 -0.68 23.38 2.56
N VAL A 354 0.33 22.54 2.78
CA VAL A 354 1.52 22.42 1.92
C VAL A 354 1.67 21.02 1.31
N LEU A 355 0.82 20.07 1.74
CA LEU A 355 0.76 18.71 1.24
C LEU A 355 -0.52 18.54 0.42
N THR A 356 -0.50 17.60 -0.52
CA THR A 356 -1.74 17.11 -1.15
C THR A 356 -2.64 16.53 -0.08
N TYR A 357 -3.91 16.94 -0.06
CA TYR A 357 -4.86 16.49 0.94
C TYR A 357 -6.22 16.19 0.32
N PHE A 358 -6.97 15.35 1.02
CA PHE A 358 -8.42 15.22 0.87
C PHE A 358 -9.02 15.33 2.27
N TRP A 359 -10.32 15.54 2.34
CA TRP A 359 -11.05 15.53 3.62
C TRP A 359 -12.38 14.81 3.44
N THR A 360 -12.87 14.22 4.53
CA THR A 360 -14.16 13.55 4.57
C THR A 360 -14.98 14.12 5.71
N ALA A 361 -16.17 14.61 5.40
CA ALA A 361 -17.12 15.03 6.41
C ALA A 361 -17.70 13.79 7.11
N ILE A 362 -17.39 13.62 8.39
CA ILE A 362 -17.95 12.53 9.22
C ILE A 362 -19.22 12.96 9.97
N GLY A 363 -19.57 14.24 9.92
CA GLY A 363 -20.79 14.82 10.48
C GLY A 363 -21.30 15.97 9.61
N SER A 364 -22.59 16.25 9.69
CA SER A 364 -23.19 17.38 8.98
C SER A 364 -22.85 18.71 9.66
N GLY A 365 -22.64 19.75 8.85
CA GLY A 365 -22.32 21.07 9.37
C GLY A 365 -22.28 22.13 8.28
N ARG A 366 -22.18 23.38 8.71
CA ARG A 366 -21.91 24.55 7.85
C ARG A 366 -20.71 25.28 8.43
N PHE A 367 -19.68 25.51 7.62
CA PHE A 367 -18.51 26.30 8.01
C PHE A 367 -18.34 27.50 7.08
N LEU A 368 -17.61 28.50 7.57
CA LEU A 368 -17.10 29.63 6.80
C LEU A 368 -15.60 29.35 6.57
N GLN A 369 -15.16 29.44 5.32
CA GLN A 369 -13.77 29.22 4.91
C GLN A 369 -13.09 30.53 4.57
#